data_AF-A0A3R7B5W7-F1
#
_entry.id   AF-A0A3R7B5W7-F1
#
_cell.length_a   1.000
_cell.length_b   1.000
_cell.length_c   1.000
_cell.angle_alpha   90.00
_cell.angle_beta   90.00
_cell.angle_gamma   90.00
#
_symmetry.space_group_name_H-M   'P 1'
#
loop_
_entity.id
_entity.type
_entity.pdbx_description
1 polymer ?
#
loop_
_entity_poly.entity_id
_entity_poly.type
_entity_poly.pdbx_seq_one_letter_code
_entity_poly.pdbx_strand_id
1 'polypeptide(L)'
;NALANQGTIYHWSRDHRVHHKWSETEADPHNANRGLFFAHVGWLLVKKDAKVIEAGRKINCDDLKEDWVVMLQERLNPWINLFVCFIFPMLVATYGWNESWVNGILVCGFFRYVFVLHATWLVNSAAHFYGTKPYDPDMGPTENTWVAFFAMGEGWHNWHHVFPYDYAASEFGISAQWNPTKLFIDTMAKLGLVTDRKRALQAWEGRKARLYAKAVDDAVKAKTA
;
A
#
# COMPACT_ATOMS: atom_id res chain seq x y z
N ASN A 1 2.97 9.59 8.55
CA ASN A 1 1.65 8.94 8.76
C ASN A 1 0.57 9.94 9.21
N ALA A 2 0.69 10.61 10.36
CA ALA A 2 -0.34 11.54 10.87
C ALA A 2 -0.87 12.58 9.85
N LEU A 3 0.03 13.21 9.07
CA LEU A 3 -0.32 14.17 7.99
C LEU A 3 -1.21 13.57 6.88
N ALA A 4 -1.10 12.26 6.63
CA ALA A 4 -1.91 11.56 5.63
C ALA A 4 -3.30 11.21 6.15
N ASN A 5 -3.47 11.07 7.47
CA ASN A 5 -4.74 10.84 8.16
C ASN A 5 -5.60 9.69 7.57
N GLN A 6 -4.99 8.52 7.34
CA GLN A 6 -5.66 7.34 6.78
C GLN A 6 -5.92 6.25 7.83
N GLY A 7 -6.12 6.66 9.09
CA GLY A 7 -6.03 5.78 10.24
C GLY A 7 -4.65 5.78 10.87
N THR A 8 -4.57 5.21 12.07
CA THR A 8 -3.32 5.07 12.81
C THR A 8 -2.44 4.00 12.16
N ILE A 9 -1.14 3.99 12.48
CA ILE A 9 -0.21 2.96 12.01
C ILE A 9 -0.74 1.58 12.42
N TYR A 10 -1.19 1.41 13.66
CA TYR A 10 -1.75 0.15 14.15
C TYR A 10 -2.96 -0.31 13.33
N HIS A 11 -3.96 0.57 13.14
CA HIS A 11 -5.18 0.22 12.42
C HIS A 11 -4.92 -0.07 10.94
N TRP A 12 -4.13 0.77 10.28
CA TRP A 12 -3.79 0.62 8.87
C TRP A 12 -3.02 -0.68 8.63
N SER A 13 -1.96 -0.93 9.42
CA SER A 13 -1.17 -2.15 9.29
C SER A 13 -1.97 -3.42 9.58
N ARG A 14 -2.86 -3.41 10.58
CA ARG A 14 -3.74 -4.56 10.84
C ARG A 14 -4.64 -4.84 9.64
N ASP A 15 -5.36 -3.83 9.15
CA ASP A 15 -6.30 -4.02 8.04
C ASP A 15 -5.57 -4.42 6.75
N HIS A 16 -4.37 -3.87 6.50
CA HIS A 16 -3.56 -4.23 5.35
C HIS A 16 -3.00 -5.66 5.44
N ARG A 17 -2.63 -6.15 6.64
CA ARG A 17 -2.31 -7.57 6.86
C ARG A 17 -3.51 -8.48 6.57
N VAL A 18 -4.73 -8.06 6.94
CA VAL A 18 -5.96 -8.78 6.59
C VAL A 18 -6.13 -8.81 5.07
N HIS A 19 -5.97 -7.66 4.41
CA HIS A 19 -6.07 -7.56 2.96
C HIS A 19 -5.13 -8.54 2.26
N HIS A 20 -3.83 -8.56 2.57
CA HIS A 20 -2.91 -9.51 1.94
C HIS A 20 -3.25 -10.98 2.20
N LYS A 21 -3.68 -11.31 3.43
CA LYS A 21 -3.91 -12.70 3.82
C LYS A 21 -5.21 -13.26 3.24
N TRP A 22 -6.21 -12.41 2.99
CA TRP A 22 -7.53 -12.80 2.54
C TRP A 22 -8.01 -11.99 1.32
N SER A 23 -7.06 -11.54 0.49
CA SER A 23 -7.31 -10.70 -0.69
C SER A 23 -8.40 -11.30 -1.58
N GLU A 24 -9.26 -10.43 -2.12
CA GLU A 24 -10.39 -10.82 -2.98
C GLU A 24 -11.44 -11.75 -2.33
N THR A 25 -11.42 -11.93 -1.01
CA THR A 25 -12.47 -12.67 -0.27
C THR A 25 -13.39 -11.74 0.51
N GLU A 26 -14.46 -12.27 1.09
CA GLU A 26 -15.35 -11.50 1.99
C GLU A 26 -14.66 -11.02 3.28
N ALA A 27 -13.48 -11.56 3.61
CA ALA A 27 -12.66 -11.10 4.72
C ALA A 27 -11.71 -9.94 4.35
N ASP A 28 -11.60 -9.58 3.08
CA ASP A 28 -10.82 -8.42 2.61
C ASP A 28 -11.57 -7.10 2.92
N PRO A 29 -10.98 -6.16 3.69
CA PRO A 29 -11.60 -4.87 4.02
C PRO A 29 -12.07 -4.07 2.80
N HIS A 30 -11.36 -4.16 1.67
CA HIS A 30 -11.65 -3.43 0.45
C HIS A 30 -11.72 -4.38 -0.76
N ASN A 31 -12.41 -5.51 -0.56
CA ASN A 31 -12.61 -6.58 -1.53
C ASN A 31 -12.94 -6.06 -2.95
N ALA A 32 -11.98 -6.24 -3.88
CA ALA A 32 -12.13 -5.88 -5.28
C ALA A 32 -13.29 -6.60 -5.99
N ASN A 33 -13.68 -7.80 -5.57
CA ASN A 33 -14.81 -8.53 -6.16
C ASN A 33 -16.18 -7.85 -5.90
N ARG A 34 -16.25 -6.87 -5.00
CA ARG A 34 -17.44 -6.03 -4.79
C ARG A 34 -17.51 -4.84 -5.75
N GLY A 35 -16.58 -4.75 -6.69
CA GLY A 35 -16.55 -3.73 -7.74
C GLY A 35 -15.67 -2.53 -7.41
N LEU A 36 -15.30 -1.80 -8.47
CA LEU A 36 -14.33 -0.71 -8.43
C LEU A 36 -14.68 0.36 -7.39
N PHE A 37 -15.96 0.76 -7.32
CA PHE A 37 -16.42 1.78 -6.37
C PHE A 37 -16.24 1.33 -4.92
N PHE A 38 -16.57 0.08 -4.62
CA PHE A 38 -16.43 -0.46 -3.27
C PHE A 38 -14.96 -0.47 -2.84
N ALA A 39 -14.07 -1.01 -3.68
CA ALA A 39 -12.65 -1.07 -3.40
C ALA A 39 -11.98 0.31 -3.31
N HIS A 40 -12.48 1.30 -4.06
CA HIS A 40 -11.95 2.66 -4.03
C HIS A 40 -12.35 3.41 -2.75
N VAL A 41 -13.64 3.55 -2.48
CA VAL A 41 -14.13 4.37 -1.35
C VAL A 41 -15.35 3.78 -0.64
N GLY A 42 -16.14 2.94 -1.32
CA GLY A 42 -17.37 2.42 -0.77
C GLY A 42 -17.19 1.62 0.54
N TRP A 43 -16.03 0.97 0.72
CA TRP A 43 -15.70 0.25 1.95
C TRP A 43 -15.58 1.16 3.20
N LEU A 44 -15.29 2.45 3.02
CA LEU A 44 -15.24 3.44 4.09
C LEU A 44 -16.63 4.02 4.43
N LEU A 45 -17.61 3.84 3.54
CA LEU A 45 -18.96 4.41 3.67
C LEU A 45 -19.95 3.42 4.32
N VAL A 46 -19.52 2.20 4.61
CA VAL A 46 -20.34 1.15 5.21
C VAL A 46 -19.65 0.54 6.42
N LYS A 47 -20.42 -0.14 7.27
CA LYS A 47 -19.84 -0.95 8.34
C LYS A 47 -19.04 -2.10 7.74
N LYS A 48 -17.90 -2.42 8.36
CA LYS A 48 -17.11 -3.60 8.01
C LYS A 48 -17.94 -4.88 8.18
N ASP A 49 -17.75 -5.81 7.26
CA ASP A 49 -18.35 -7.14 7.34
C ASP A 49 -17.87 -7.89 8.60
N ALA A 50 -18.72 -8.76 9.15
CA ALA A 50 -18.35 -9.58 10.31
C ALA A 50 -17.11 -10.45 10.03
N LYS A 51 -16.96 -10.94 8.79
CA LYS A 51 -15.81 -11.74 8.35
C LYS A 51 -14.51 -10.95 8.37
N VAL A 52 -14.54 -9.67 7.98
CA VAL A 52 -13.39 -8.76 8.07
C VAL A 52 -12.99 -8.55 9.53
N ILE A 53 -13.97 -8.34 10.42
CA ILE A 53 -13.72 -8.15 11.86
C ILE A 53 -13.11 -9.42 12.47
N GLU A 54 -13.66 -10.59 12.14
CA GLU A 54 -13.14 -11.88 12.62
C GLU A 54 -11.71 -12.14 12.12
N ALA A 55 -11.46 -11.89 10.83
CA ALA A 55 -10.13 -12.02 10.23
C ALA A 55 -9.11 -11.08 10.89
N GLY A 56 -9.51 -9.83 11.17
CA GLY A 56 -8.69 -8.86 11.89
C GLY A 56 -8.30 -9.30 13.31
N ARG A 57 -9.13 -10.09 13.99
CA ARG A 57 -8.79 -10.66 15.32
C ARG A 57 -7.77 -11.81 15.24
N LYS A 58 -7.63 -12.44 14.07
CA LYS A 58 -6.68 -13.54 13.81
C LYS A 58 -5.30 -13.06 13.35
N ILE A 59 -5.14 -11.75 13.07
CA ILE A 59 -3.85 -11.17 12.73
C ILE A 59 -3.04 -10.94 14.01
N ASN A 60 -1.80 -11.45 14.02
CA ASN A 60 -0.83 -11.06 15.04
C ASN A 60 -0.42 -9.60 14.80
N CYS A 61 -0.54 -8.76 15.83
CA CYS A 61 -0.10 -7.36 15.85
C CYS A 61 0.76 -7.05 17.08
N ASP A 62 1.38 -8.05 17.69
CA ASP A 62 2.17 -7.86 18.91
C ASP A 62 3.41 -7.01 18.65
N ASP A 63 4.03 -7.17 17.47
CA ASP A 63 5.11 -6.31 16.99
C ASP A 63 4.71 -4.82 16.95
N LEU A 64 3.47 -4.51 16.55
CA LEU A 64 2.95 -3.15 16.51
C LEU A 64 2.63 -2.60 17.91
N LYS A 65 2.25 -3.47 18.85
CA LYS A 65 1.95 -3.08 20.24
C LYS A 65 3.23 -2.84 21.06
N GLU A 66 4.30 -3.57 20.73
CA GLU A 66 5.61 -3.44 21.35
C GLU A 66 6.35 -2.18 20.88
N ASP A 67 6.03 -1.67 19.69
CA ASP A 67 6.58 -0.40 19.18
C ASP A 67 5.92 0.81 19.86
N TRP A 68 6.71 1.53 20.66
CA TRP A 68 6.23 2.70 21.40
C TRP A 68 5.84 3.87 20.50
N VAL A 69 6.44 4.03 19.31
CA VAL A 69 6.10 5.10 18.36
C VAL A 69 4.72 4.83 17.76
N VAL A 70 4.46 3.58 17.39
CA VAL A 70 3.14 3.14 16.91
C VAL A 70 2.08 3.39 17.97
N MET A 71 2.31 2.93 19.20
CA MET A 71 1.33 3.07 20.28
C MET A 71 1.19 4.51 20.80
N LEU A 72 2.24 5.34 20.69
CA LEU A 72 2.13 6.77 20.95
C LEU A 72 1.21 7.43 19.93
N GLN A 73 1.40 7.17 18.64
CA GLN A 73 0.53 7.72 17.59
C GLN A 73 -0.92 7.23 17.72
N GLU A 74 -1.13 5.97 18.10
CA GLU A 74 -2.45 5.41 18.41
C GLU A 74 -3.15 6.19 19.53
N ARG A 75 -2.46 6.44 20.65
CA ARG A 75 -3.02 7.15 21.82
C ARG A 75 -3.34 8.62 21.55
N LEU A 76 -2.59 9.24 20.65
CA LEU A 76 -2.73 10.67 20.31
C LEU A 76 -3.78 10.91 19.21
N ASN A 77 -4.25 9.85 18.56
CA ASN A 77 -5.36 9.89 17.62
C ASN A 77 -6.71 10.09 18.36
N PRO A 78 -7.67 10.85 17.82
CA PRO A 78 -7.64 11.53 16.52
C PRO A 78 -7.02 12.92 16.54
N TRP A 79 -6.85 13.55 17.70
CA TRP A 79 -6.61 14.99 17.80
C TRP A 79 -5.30 15.44 17.16
N ILE A 80 -4.20 14.72 17.39
CA ILE A 80 -2.92 15.07 16.75
C ILE A 80 -2.95 14.80 15.25
N ASN A 81 -3.59 13.72 14.81
CA ASN A 81 -3.72 13.45 13.37
C ASN A 81 -4.54 14.56 12.68
N LEU A 82 -5.66 14.99 13.26
CA LEU A 82 -6.47 16.08 12.72
C LEU A 82 -5.72 17.41 12.70
N PHE A 83 -5.00 17.73 13.79
CA PHE A 83 -4.17 18.93 13.85
C PHE A 83 -3.08 18.92 12.76
N VAL A 84 -2.31 17.84 12.68
CA VAL A 84 -1.18 17.72 11.73
C VAL A 84 -1.68 17.62 10.28
N CYS A 85 -2.87 17.07 10.03
CA CYS A 85 -3.44 16.93 8.69
C CYS A 85 -4.00 18.23 8.12
N PHE A 86 -4.65 19.05 8.96
CA PHE A 86 -5.41 20.23 8.51
C PHE A 86 -4.85 21.56 9.02
N ILE A 87 -4.62 21.67 10.32
CA ILE A 87 -4.24 22.95 10.94
C ILE A 87 -2.77 23.25 10.70
N PHE A 88 -1.87 22.28 10.88
CA PHE A 88 -0.44 22.50 10.69
C PHE A 88 -0.08 22.97 9.27
N PRO A 89 -0.58 22.35 8.17
CA PRO A 89 -0.32 22.85 6.82
C PRO A 89 -0.89 24.24 6.56
N MET A 90 -2.07 24.55 7.13
CA MET A 90 -2.64 25.90 7.08
C MET A 90 -1.70 26.91 7.76
N LEU A 91 -1.21 26.63 8.96
CA LEU A 91 -0.28 27.51 9.69
C LEU A 91 1.02 27.70 8.91
N VAL A 92 1.57 26.63 8.33
CA VAL A 92 2.78 26.70 7.48
C VAL A 92 2.54 27.61 6.28
N ALA A 93 1.39 27.50 5.60
CA ALA A 93 1.07 28.36 4.47
C ALA A 93 0.92 29.84 4.91
N THR A 94 0.22 30.08 6.02
CA THR A 94 -0.05 31.42 6.51
C THR A 94 1.20 32.13 7.01
N TYR A 95 2.03 31.45 7.80
CA TYR A 95 3.19 32.08 8.41
C TYR A 95 4.50 31.87 7.64
N GLY A 96 4.58 30.84 6.78
CA GLY A 96 5.79 30.52 6.03
C GLY A 96 5.93 31.30 4.72
N TRP A 97 4.83 31.59 4.03
CA TRP A 97 4.83 32.35 2.77
C TRP A 97 3.67 33.34 2.64
N ASN A 98 3.10 33.76 3.78
CA ASN A 98 2.11 34.85 3.88
C ASN A 98 0.83 34.63 3.06
N GLU A 99 0.35 33.38 2.97
CA GLU A 99 -0.95 33.07 2.37
C GLU A 99 -2.11 33.31 3.36
N SER A 100 -3.31 33.60 2.87
CA SER A 100 -4.49 33.67 3.72
C SER A 100 -4.76 32.33 4.42
N TRP A 101 -5.19 32.37 5.68
CA TRP A 101 -5.52 31.14 6.42
C TRP A 101 -6.66 30.35 5.77
N VAL A 102 -7.57 31.03 5.06
CA VAL A 102 -8.66 30.40 4.29
C VAL A 102 -8.10 29.56 3.14
N ASN A 103 -7.20 30.11 2.32
CA ASN A 103 -6.55 29.35 1.26
C ASN A 103 -5.67 28.24 1.84
N GLY A 104 -4.96 28.51 2.95
CA GLY A 104 -4.16 27.52 3.66
C GLY A 104 -4.96 26.29 4.09
N ILE A 105 -6.13 26.48 4.71
CA ILE A 105 -6.96 25.34 5.16
C ILE A 105 -7.64 24.64 3.97
N LEU A 106 -8.15 25.37 2.98
CA LEU A 106 -8.86 24.79 1.85
C LEU A 106 -7.93 24.02 0.91
N VAL A 107 -6.76 24.58 0.58
CA VAL A 107 -5.83 24.00 -0.40
C VAL A 107 -4.84 23.06 0.28
N CYS A 108 -4.05 23.55 1.25
CA CYS A 108 -3.01 22.76 1.91
C CYS A 108 -3.56 21.75 2.93
N GLY A 109 -4.75 22.01 3.49
CA GLY A 109 -5.50 21.08 4.33
C GLY A 109 -6.36 20.13 3.50
N PHE A 110 -7.56 20.58 3.10
CA PHE A 110 -8.60 19.72 2.54
C PHE A 110 -8.30 19.18 1.13
N PHE A 111 -7.95 20.04 0.17
CA PHE A 111 -7.69 19.60 -1.20
C PHE A 111 -6.51 18.61 -1.26
N ARG A 112 -5.40 18.95 -0.62
CA ARG A 112 -4.25 18.04 -0.47
C ARG A 112 -4.66 16.71 0.16
N TYR A 113 -5.45 16.73 1.23
CA TYR A 113 -5.91 15.50 1.89
C TYR A 113 -6.74 14.62 0.95
N VAL A 114 -7.73 15.20 0.26
CA VAL A 114 -8.57 14.49 -0.72
C VAL A 114 -7.71 13.90 -1.85
N PHE A 115 -6.76 14.66 -2.38
CA PHE A 115 -5.85 14.17 -3.41
C PHE A 115 -5.05 12.95 -2.94
N VAL A 116 -4.47 13.01 -1.73
CA VAL A 116 -3.70 11.90 -1.14
C VAL A 116 -4.58 10.67 -0.90
N LEU A 117 -5.82 10.86 -0.45
CA LEU A 117 -6.78 9.76 -0.28
C LEU A 117 -7.02 9.05 -1.61
N HIS A 118 -7.39 9.78 -2.67
CA HIS A 118 -7.67 9.17 -3.97
C HIS A 118 -6.43 8.51 -4.59
N ALA A 119 -5.25 9.12 -4.45
CA ALA A 119 -4.00 8.51 -4.88
C ALA A 119 -3.75 7.16 -4.19
N THR A 120 -4.05 7.06 -2.89
CA THR A 120 -3.91 5.79 -2.14
C THR A 120 -5.00 4.80 -2.53
N TRP A 121 -6.25 5.25 -2.63
CA TRP A 121 -7.39 4.38 -2.96
C TRP A 121 -7.33 3.80 -4.37
N LEU A 122 -6.60 4.44 -5.29
CA LEU A 122 -6.26 3.85 -6.59
C LEU A 122 -5.46 2.55 -6.46
N VAL A 123 -4.67 2.37 -5.40
CA VAL A 123 -3.95 1.12 -5.14
C VAL A 123 -4.95 -0.01 -4.87
N ASN A 124 -5.93 0.22 -3.99
CA ASN A 124 -6.97 -0.78 -3.69
C ASN A 124 -7.92 -1.03 -4.87
N SER A 125 -8.12 -0.04 -5.74
CA SER A 125 -9.05 -0.13 -6.86
C SER A 125 -8.35 -0.35 -8.19
N ALA A 126 -7.78 0.68 -8.81
CA ALA A 126 -7.23 0.57 -10.16
C ALA A 126 -6.12 -0.50 -10.28
N ALA A 127 -5.29 -0.70 -9.25
CA ALA A 127 -4.26 -1.74 -9.25
C ALA A 127 -4.78 -3.16 -8.92
N HIS A 128 -6.08 -3.36 -8.78
CA HIS A 128 -6.73 -4.69 -8.76
C HIS A 128 -7.57 -4.98 -10.01
N PHE A 129 -7.74 -3.99 -10.90
CA PHE A 129 -8.62 -4.10 -12.06
C PHE A 129 -7.89 -3.87 -13.39
N TYR A 130 -6.88 -3.00 -13.42
CA TYR A 130 -6.26 -2.51 -14.65
C TYR A 130 -4.74 -2.62 -14.57
N GLY A 131 -4.15 -3.37 -15.50
CA GLY A 131 -2.70 -3.51 -15.60
C GLY A 131 -2.29 -4.92 -16.01
N THR A 132 -0.98 -5.18 -15.96
CA THR A 132 -0.42 -6.50 -16.29
C THR A 132 -0.21 -7.35 -15.03
N LYS A 133 -0.07 -8.67 -15.19
CA LYS A 133 0.17 -9.61 -14.08
C LYS A 133 1.38 -10.51 -14.37
N PRO A 134 2.60 -9.94 -14.45
CA PRO A 134 3.77 -10.69 -14.91
C PRO A 134 4.32 -11.69 -13.88
N TYR A 135 3.95 -11.57 -12.61
CA TYR A 135 4.48 -12.39 -11.51
C TYR A 135 3.53 -13.50 -11.09
N ASP A 136 2.22 -13.20 -11.04
CA ASP A 136 1.17 -14.17 -10.79
C ASP A 136 -0.12 -13.79 -11.55
N PRO A 137 -0.47 -14.48 -12.64
CA PRO A 137 -1.65 -14.17 -13.44
C PRO A 137 -2.97 -14.57 -12.78
N ASP A 138 -2.93 -15.48 -11.79
CA ASP A 138 -4.11 -16.01 -11.12
C ASP A 138 -4.57 -15.10 -9.95
N MET A 139 -3.72 -14.16 -9.52
CA MET A 139 -4.05 -13.17 -8.49
C MET A 139 -4.85 -11.99 -9.07
N GLY A 140 -5.68 -11.34 -8.26
CA GLY A 140 -6.36 -10.07 -8.58
C GLY A 140 -5.42 -8.89 -8.93
N PRO A 141 -4.44 -8.52 -8.07
CA PRO A 141 -3.56 -7.35 -8.22
C PRO A 141 -2.77 -7.30 -9.54
N THR A 142 -2.55 -6.10 -10.05
CA THR A 142 -1.92 -5.77 -11.33
C THR A 142 -0.79 -4.74 -11.18
N GLU A 143 0.17 -4.77 -12.10
CA GLU A 143 1.14 -3.69 -12.29
C GLU A 143 0.49 -2.53 -13.05
N ASN A 144 0.45 -1.34 -12.44
CA ASN A 144 -0.17 -0.15 -13.01
C ASN A 144 0.71 1.09 -12.85
N THR A 145 1.30 1.55 -13.97
CA THR A 145 2.23 2.69 -14.00
C THR A 145 1.61 4.01 -13.53
N TRP A 146 0.32 4.25 -13.80
CA TRP A 146 -0.34 5.48 -13.36
C TRP A 146 -0.56 5.48 -11.86
N VAL A 147 -0.96 4.33 -11.30
CA VAL A 147 -1.05 4.16 -9.84
C VAL A 147 0.33 4.32 -9.22
N ALA A 148 1.38 3.75 -9.82
CA ALA A 148 2.75 3.90 -9.31
C ALA A 148 3.18 5.38 -9.30
N PHE A 149 2.81 6.16 -10.30
CA PHE A 149 3.09 7.60 -10.33
C PHE A 149 2.40 8.33 -9.16
N PHE A 150 1.08 8.22 -9.05
CA PHE A 150 0.30 8.95 -8.03
C PHE A 150 0.54 8.46 -6.60
N ALA A 151 0.75 7.16 -6.42
CA ALA A 151 1.01 6.52 -5.13
C ALA A 151 2.50 6.37 -4.82
N MET A 152 3.40 7.08 -5.53
CA MET A 152 4.84 7.15 -5.23
C MET A 152 5.59 5.79 -5.25
N GLY A 153 5.13 4.84 -6.07
CA GLY A 153 5.76 3.53 -6.26
C GLY A 153 4.85 2.34 -5.94
N GLU A 154 3.72 2.56 -5.28
CA GLU A 154 2.86 1.46 -4.79
C GLU A 154 1.95 0.83 -5.86
N GLY A 155 2.10 1.23 -7.14
CA GLY A 155 1.34 0.67 -8.27
C GLY A 155 1.93 -0.61 -8.86
N TRP A 156 3.09 -1.06 -8.40
CA TRP A 156 3.71 -2.33 -8.79
C TRP A 156 3.07 -3.49 -7.98
N HIS A 157 1.76 -3.60 -8.10
CA HIS A 157 0.93 -4.27 -7.10
C HIS A 157 0.89 -5.80 -7.25
N ASN A 158 1.10 -6.34 -8.45
CA ASN A 158 1.23 -7.78 -8.66
C ASN A 158 2.51 -8.30 -7.99
N TRP A 159 3.64 -7.58 -8.13
CA TRP A 159 4.88 -7.89 -7.41
C TRP A 159 4.66 -7.83 -5.90
N HIS A 160 4.11 -6.71 -5.42
CA HIS A 160 3.89 -6.46 -4.01
C HIS A 160 3.06 -7.57 -3.34
N HIS A 161 2.00 -8.04 -4.00
CA HIS A 161 1.18 -9.13 -3.47
C HIS A 161 1.83 -10.51 -3.52
N VAL A 162 2.66 -10.77 -4.53
CA VAL A 162 3.43 -12.02 -4.61
C VAL A 162 4.57 -12.04 -3.58
N PHE A 163 5.20 -10.89 -3.32
CA PHE A 163 6.34 -10.74 -2.44
C PHE A 163 6.14 -9.62 -1.42
N PRO A 164 5.19 -9.74 -0.47
CA PRO A 164 4.81 -8.67 0.45
C PRO A 164 5.90 -8.31 1.48
N TYR A 165 7.00 -9.07 1.52
CA TYR A 165 8.16 -8.80 2.37
C TYR A 165 9.28 -8.02 1.67
N ASP A 166 9.19 -7.77 0.35
CA ASP A 166 10.18 -6.96 -0.37
C ASP A 166 9.99 -5.48 -0.04
N TYR A 167 11.02 -4.84 0.54
CA TYR A 167 10.92 -3.42 0.96
C TYR A 167 10.72 -2.47 -0.22
N ALA A 168 11.12 -2.85 -1.43
CA ALA A 168 10.97 -2.03 -2.62
C ALA A 168 9.56 -2.10 -3.19
N ALA A 169 8.76 -3.12 -2.85
CA ALA A 169 7.46 -3.40 -3.48
C ALA A 169 7.51 -3.47 -5.03
N SER A 170 8.70 -3.66 -5.62
CA SER A 170 8.91 -3.74 -7.07
C SER A 170 10.16 -4.57 -7.40
N GLU A 171 10.24 -5.09 -8.63
CA GLU A 171 11.39 -5.88 -9.10
C GLU A 171 12.58 -4.98 -9.45
N PHE A 172 12.35 -4.01 -10.33
CA PHE A 172 13.38 -3.23 -10.99
C PHE A 172 13.81 -2.00 -10.17
N GLY A 173 14.82 -1.30 -10.70
CA GLY A 173 15.36 -0.08 -10.10
C GLY A 173 14.39 1.11 -10.18
N ILE A 174 14.69 2.13 -9.38
CA ILE A 174 13.86 3.35 -9.14
C ILE A 174 13.42 4.06 -10.43
N SER A 175 14.24 4.03 -11.48
CA SER A 175 13.95 4.69 -12.76
C SER A 175 13.15 3.81 -13.72
N ALA A 176 13.45 2.50 -13.77
CA ALA A 176 12.76 1.56 -14.65
C ALA A 176 11.34 1.26 -14.16
N GLN A 177 11.19 1.16 -12.83
CA GLN A 177 9.92 1.18 -12.13
C GLN A 177 9.92 2.40 -11.22
N TRP A 178 9.26 3.47 -11.65
CA TRP A 178 9.11 4.70 -10.88
C TRP A 178 8.77 4.36 -9.43
N ASN A 179 9.72 4.60 -8.53
CA ASN A 179 9.61 4.23 -7.12
C ASN A 179 10.37 5.19 -6.19
N PRO A 180 9.82 6.40 -5.98
CA PRO A 180 10.34 7.37 -5.02
C PRO A 180 10.43 6.83 -3.58
N THR A 181 9.49 5.99 -3.14
CA THR A 181 9.52 5.37 -1.81
C THR A 181 10.79 4.55 -1.61
N LYS A 182 11.15 3.71 -2.58
CA LYS A 182 12.42 2.96 -2.57
C LYS A 182 13.63 3.88 -2.51
N LEU A 183 13.66 4.96 -3.30
CA LEU A 183 14.76 5.93 -3.29
C LEU A 183 14.94 6.56 -1.91
N PHE A 184 13.83 6.95 -1.27
CA PHE A 184 13.84 7.50 0.07
C PHE A 184 14.42 6.50 1.07
N ILE A 185 13.92 5.26 1.08
CA ILE A 185 14.41 4.20 1.99
C ILE A 185 15.89 3.91 1.76
N ASP A 186 16.34 3.84 0.50
CA ASP A 186 17.75 3.62 0.16
C ASP A 186 18.64 4.77 0.64
N THR A 187 18.14 6.00 0.60
CA THR A 187 18.84 7.18 1.09
C THR A 187 18.95 7.13 2.61
N MET A 188 17.87 6.79 3.31
CA MET A 188 17.88 6.61 4.77
C MET A 188 18.82 5.48 5.20
N ALA A 189 18.89 4.39 4.42
CA ALA A 189 19.84 3.31 4.66
C ALA A 189 21.30 3.75 4.47
N LYS A 190 21.59 4.57 3.46
CA LYS A 190 22.92 5.17 3.27
C LYS A 190 23.32 6.08 4.44
N LEU A 191 22.35 6.73 5.08
CA LEU A 191 22.55 7.54 6.28
C LEU A 191 22.61 6.70 7.58
N GLY A 192 22.48 5.38 7.51
CA GLY A 192 22.49 4.49 8.67
C GLY A 192 21.19 4.47 9.49
N LEU A 193 20.11 5.07 8.98
CA LEU A 193 18.81 5.13 9.67
C LEU A 193 17.91 3.92 9.38
N VAL A 194 18.23 3.14 8.35
CA VAL A 194 17.50 1.93 7.96
C VAL A 194 18.48 0.78 7.74
N THR A 195 18.21 -0.36 8.37
CA THR A 195 18.96 -1.62 8.21
C THR A 195 18.05 -2.72 7.66
N ASP A 196 18.61 -3.91 7.40
CA ASP A 196 17.86 -5.15 7.13
C ASP A 196 16.81 -5.09 6.00
N ARG A 197 17.08 -4.30 4.97
CA ARG A 197 16.27 -4.21 3.75
C ARG A 197 16.21 -5.56 3.03
N LYS A 198 15.03 -6.17 2.98
CA LYS A 198 14.79 -7.46 2.31
C LYS A 198 14.36 -7.27 0.86
N ARG A 199 14.97 -8.01 -0.07
CA ARG A 199 14.56 -8.09 -1.48
C ARG A 199 14.13 -9.51 -1.83
N ALA A 200 13.15 -9.64 -2.71
CA ALA A 200 12.60 -10.91 -3.16
C ALA A 200 13.19 -11.42 -4.48
N LEU A 201 14.20 -10.74 -5.04
CA LEU A 201 14.81 -11.09 -6.34
C LEU A 201 15.24 -12.55 -6.43
N GLN A 202 15.88 -13.09 -5.40
CA GLN A 202 16.31 -14.49 -5.40
C GLN A 202 15.11 -15.47 -5.37
N ALA A 203 14.05 -15.15 -4.62
CA ALA A 203 12.83 -15.95 -4.59
C ALA A 203 12.13 -15.91 -5.96
N TRP A 204 12.17 -14.76 -6.63
CA TRP A 204 11.66 -14.59 -7.99
C TRP A 204 12.45 -15.41 -9.02
N GLU A 205 13.78 -15.37 -8.99
CA GLU A 205 14.61 -16.23 -9.86
C GLU A 205 14.29 -17.72 -9.67
N GLY A 206 14.15 -18.17 -8.42
CA GLY A 206 13.75 -19.54 -8.12
C GLY A 206 12.35 -19.89 -8.63
N ARG A 207 11.40 -18.94 -8.56
CA ARG A 207 10.06 -19.11 -9.13
C ARG A 207 10.11 -19.22 -10.65
N LYS A 208 10.86 -18.35 -11.35
CA LYS A 208 11.05 -18.41 -12.81
C LYS A 208 11.63 -19.74 -13.26
N ALA A 209 12.66 -20.24 -12.58
CA ALA A 209 13.28 -21.53 -12.90
C ALA A 209 12.27 -22.68 -12.82
N ARG A 210 11.42 -22.71 -11.78
CA ARG A 210 10.35 -23.72 -11.64
C ARG A 210 9.29 -23.63 -12.73
N LEU A 211 8.88 -22.41 -13.09
CA LEU A 211 7.91 -22.19 -14.16
C LEU A 211 8.45 -22.65 -15.52
N TYR A 212 9.72 -22.35 -15.80
CA TYR A 212 10.38 -22.81 -17.02
C TYR A 212 10.48 -24.34 -17.07
N ALA A 213 10.93 -24.98 -15.99
CA ALA A 213 11.01 -26.44 -15.92
C ALA A 213 9.65 -27.10 -16.16
N LYS A 214 8.59 -26.59 -15.52
CA LYS A 214 7.23 -27.08 -15.74
C LYS A 214 6.77 -26.92 -17.19
N ALA A 215 7.03 -25.77 -17.81
CA ALA A 215 6.66 -25.53 -19.21
C ALA A 215 7.38 -26.48 -20.17
N VAL A 216 8.65 -26.80 -19.90
CA VAL A 216 9.41 -27.80 -20.67
C VAL A 216 8.80 -29.19 -20.48
N ASP A 217 8.53 -29.61 -19.25
CA ASP A 217 7.92 -30.92 -18.95
C ASP A 217 6.54 -31.08 -19.62
N ASP A 218 5.70 -30.05 -19.55
CA ASP A 218 4.37 -30.05 -20.16
C ASP A 218 4.47 -30.10 -21.69
N ALA A 219 5.42 -29.40 -22.30
CA ALA A 219 5.68 -29.45 -23.74
C ALA A 219 6.21 -30.82 -24.20
N VAL A 220 7.04 -31.49 -23.40
CA VAL A 220 7.50 -32.86 -23.68
C VAL A 220 6.31 -33.82 -23.63
N LYS A 221 5.50 -33.77 -22.56
CA LYS A 221 4.32 -34.63 -22.40
C LYS A 221 3.33 -34.47 -23.56
N ALA A 222 3.08 -33.22 -23.99
CA ALA A 222 2.18 -32.93 -25.10
C ALA A 222 2.68 -33.45 -26.46
N LYS A 223 4.00 -33.66 -26.63
CA LYS A 223 4.56 -34.26 -27.85
C LYS A 223 4.57 -35.79 -27.82
N THR A 224 4.49 -36.39 -26.63
CA THR A 224 4.52 -37.84 -26.42
C THR A 224 3.14 -38.46 -26.25
N ALA A 225 2.08 -37.64 -26.16
CA ALA A 225 0.68 -38.04 -26.11
C ALA A 225 0.06 -37.98 -27.51
#